data_AF-A0AAF1KSA0-F1
#
_entry.id   AF-A0AAF1KSA0-F1
#
_cell.length_a   1.000
_cell.length_b   1.000
_cell.length_c   1.000
_cell.angle_alpha   90.00
_cell.angle_beta   90.00
_cell.angle_gamma   90.00
#
_symmetry.space_group_name_H-M   'P 1'
#
loop_
_entity.id
_entity.type
_entity.pdbx_description
1 polymer ?
#
loop_
_entity_poly.entity_id
_entity_poly.type
_entity_poly.pdbx_seq_one_letter_code
_entity_poly.pdbx_strand_id
1 'polypeptide(L)'
;MARWKKPTKEEVLQNRRTLAKRARAGDLRLPGAVADIRKGFGMTQEEFAKALGLSRRQIAELEAGTANPTLETLKKIGRAFGFGVGFTPRGG
;
A
#
# COMPACT_ATOMS: atom_id res chain seq x y z
N MET A 1 -11.44 -7.51 16.93
CA MET A 1 -10.42 -7.08 15.96
C MET A 1 -9.07 -7.04 16.67
N ALA A 2 -8.02 -7.63 16.10
CA ALA A 2 -6.70 -7.60 16.73
C ALA A 2 -6.22 -6.15 16.90
N ARG A 3 -5.79 -5.79 18.11
CA ARG A 3 -5.20 -4.48 18.41
C ARG A 3 -3.95 -4.32 17.55
N TRP A 4 -3.93 -3.31 16.69
CA TRP A 4 -2.77 -3.04 15.82
C TRP A 4 -1.51 -2.89 16.66
N LYS A 5 -0.50 -3.71 16.34
CA LYS A 5 0.84 -3.64 16.94
C LYS A 5 1.76 -3.02 15.89
N LYS A 6 2.45 -1.94 16.26
CA LYS A 6 3.45 -1.30 15.39
C LYS A 6 4.55 -2.33 15.08
N PRO A 7 4.87 -2.58 13.80
CA PRO A 7 5.89 -3.56 13.45
C PRO A 7 7.27 -3.08 13.90
N THR A 8 8.12 -4.04 14.24
CA THR A 8 9.54 -3.84 14.52
C THR A 8 10.29 -3.38 13.27
N LYS A 9 11.51 -2.83 13.46
CA LYS A 9 12.38 -2.43 12.34
C LYS A 9 12.67 -3.60 11.39
N GLU A 10 12.82 -4.80 11.94
CA GLU A 10 13.10 -6.01 11.17
C GLU A 10 11.88 -6.43 10.33
N GLU A 11 10.69 -6.44 10.92
CA GLU A 11 9.44 -6.70 10.17
C GLU A 11 9.22 -5.67 9.06
N VAL A 12 9.49 -4.39 9.34
CA VAL A 12 9.42 -3.32 8.33
C VAL A 12 10.39 -3.61 7.17
N LEU A 13 11.63 -3.98 7.46
CA LEU A 13 12.62 -4.31 6.44
C LEU A 13 12.19 -5.52 5.59
N GLN A 14 11.67 -6.57 6.23
CA GLN A 14 11.14 -7.74 5.53
C GLN A 14 9.96 -7.39 4.64
N ASN A 15 9.01 -6.58 5.13
CA ASN A 15 7.87 -6.12 4.35
C ASN A 15 8.32 -5.35 3.10
N ARG A 16 9.33 -4.46 3.22
CA ARG A 16 9.89 -3.73 2.07
C ARG A 16 10.50 -4.67 1.03
N ARG A 17 11.25 -5.69 1.46
CA ARG A 17 11.84 -6.69 0.56
C ARG A 17 10.76 -7.49 -0.17
N THR A 18 9.73 -7.93 0.56
CA THR A 18 8.59 -8.67 0.00
C THR A 18 7.82 -7.83 -1.02
N LEU A 19 7.51 -6.57 -0.69
CA LEU A 19 6.85 -5.64 -1.62
C LEU A 19 7.63 -5.48 -2.92
N ALA A 20 8.95 -5.27 -2.84
CA ALA A 20 9.78 -5.11 -4.04
C ALA A 20 9.80 -6.37 -4.91
N LYS A 21 9.77 -7.57 -4.30
CA LYS A 21 9.68 -8.85 -5.02
C LYS A 21 8.33 -9.00 -5.72
N ARG A 22 7.22 -8.72 -5.00
CA ARG A 22 5.86 -8.82 -5.55
C ARG A 22 5.60 -7.81 -6.66
N ALA A 23 6.08 -6.58 -6.51
CA ALA A 23 6.00 -5.55 -7.55
C ALA A 23 6.70 -6.00 -8.85
N ARG A 24 7.92 -6.55 -8.74
CA ARG A 24 8.66 -7.10 -9.89
C ARG A 24 7.97 -8.30 -10.56
N ALA A 25 7.24 -9.09 -9.78
CA ALA A 25 6.47 -10.23 -10.29
C ALA A 25 5.09 -9.84 -10.86
N GLY A 26 4.68 -8.57 -10.78
CA GLY A 26 3.33 -8.13 -11.18
C GLY A 26 2.22 -8.61 -10.23
N ASP A 27 2.56 -9.01 -9.00
CA ASP A 27 1.64 -9.55 -8.00
C ASP A 27 1.16 -8.50 -6.98
N LEU A 28 1.62 -7.25 -7.11
CA LEU A 28 1.18 -6.16 -6.26
C LEU A 28 -0.14 -5.57 -6.78
N ARG A 29 -1.28 -6.19 -6.41
CA ARG A 29 -2.61 -5.88 -6.95
C ARG A 29 -3.46 -5.01 -6.01
N LEU A 30 -4.24 -4.09 -6.58
CA LEU A 30 -5.25 -3.34 -5.84
C LEU A 30 -6.45 -4.24 -5.47
N PRO A 31 -7.15 -3.95 -4.36
CA PRO A 31 -6.83 -2.91 -3.37
C PRO A 31 -5.71 -3.30 -2.38
N GLY A 32 -5.42 -4.61 -2.24
CA GLY A 32 -4.53 -5.15 -1.21
C GLY A 32 -3.13 -4.52 -1.16
N ALA A 33 -2.61 -4.14 -2.32
CA ALA A 33 -1.35 -3.41 -2.47
C ALA A 33 -1.27 -2.15 -1.60
N VAL A 34 -2.37 -1.41 -1.40
CA VAL A 34 -2.38 -0.19 -0.59
C VAL A 34 -2.06 -0.52 0.87
N ALA A 35 -2.68 -1.56 1.41
CA ALA A 35 -2.45 -2.00 2.78
C ALA A 35 -1.03 -2.58 2.95
N ASP A 36 -0.54 -3.32 1.98
CA ASP A 36 0.80 -3.91 2.00
C ASP A 36 1.88 -2.81 1.99
N ILE A 37 1.73 -1.82 1.10
CA ILE A 37 2.56 -0.61 1.03
C ILE A 37 2.59 0.08 2.40
N ARG A 38 1.42 0.39 2.97
CA ARG A 38 1.35 1.05 4.28
C ARG A 38 2.05 0.26 5.39
N LYS A 39 1.82 -1.06 5.45
CA LYS A 39 2.47 -1.95 6.43
C LYS A 39 3.98 -2.03 6.22
N GLY A 40 4.46 -1.87 4.98
CA GLY A 40 5.88 -1.76 4.68
C GLY A 40 6.55 -0.48 5.22
N PHE A 41 5.78 0.53 5.63
CA PHE A 41 6.28 1.67 6.41
C PHE A 41 6.04 1.54 7.91
N GLY A 42 5.32 0.50 8.35
CA GLY A 42 4.90 0.36 9.75
C GLY A 42 3.96 1.46 10.23
N MET A 43 3.14 2.01 9.32
CA MET A 43 2.21 3.10 9.61
C MET A 43 0.78 2.61 9.88
N THR A 44 0.08 3.31 10.76
CA THR A 44 -1.38 3.31 10.84
C THR A 44 -2.01 3.89 9.57
N GLN A 45 -3.30 3.64 9.37
CA GLN A 45 -4.07 4.31 8.30
C GLN A 45 -4.03 5.83 8.46
N GLU A 46 -4.04 6.34 9.69
CA GLU A 46 -3.99 7.78 9.99
C GLU A 46 -2.65 8.41 9.57
N GLU A 47 -1.52 7.81 10.00
CA GLU A 47 -0.18 8.26 9.63
C GLU A 47 0.03 8.21 8.11
N PHE A 48 -0.45 7.15 7.46
CA PHE A 48 -0.33 6.99 6.01
C PHE A 48 -1.20 7.98 5.24
N ALA A 49 -2.43 8.23 5.72
CA ALA A 49 -3.31 9.24 5.15
C ALA A 49 -2.65 10.63 5.21
N LYS A 50 -2.09 10.99 6.38
CA LYS A 50 -1.36 12.24 6.57
C LYS A 50 -0.16 12.35 5.62
N ALA A 51 0.62 11.28 5.46
CA ALA A 51 1.77 11.26 4.55
C ALA A 51 1.39 11.46 3.08
N LEU A 52 0.18 11.07 2.68
CA LEU A 52 -0.34 11.19 1.31
C LEU A 52 -1.23 12.41 1.09
N GLY A 53 -1.53 13.19 2.13
CA GLY A 53 -2.50 14.29 2.06
C GLY A 53 -3.93 13.81 1.79
N LEU A 54 -4.30 12.65 2.32
CA LEU A 54 -5.63 12.05 2.21
C LEU A 54 -6.30 11.97 3.58
N SER A 55 -7.61 11.72 3.61
CA SER A 55 -8.30 11.37 4.85
C SER A 55 -8.07 9.89 5.21
N ARG A 56 -8.08 9.57 6.51
CA ARG A 56 -8.06 8.19 6.99
C ARG A 56 -9.19 7.36 6.39
N ARG A 57 -10.38 7.95 6.22
CA ARG A 57 -11.53 7.31 5.58
C ARG A 57 -11.20 6.88 4.15
N GLN A 58 -10.61 7.76 3.34
CA GLN A 58 -10.19 7.41 1.98
C GLN A 58 -9.18 6.25 1.98
N ILE A 59 -8.21 6.24 2.89
CA ILE A 59 -7.29 5.10 3.01
C ILE A 59 -8.04 3.80 3.35
N ALA A 60 -8.98 3.85 4.29
CA ALA A 60 -9.77 2.67 4.67
C ALA A 60 -10.62 2.15 3.50
N GLU A 61 -11.28 3.03 2.75
CA GLU A 61 -12.07 2.66 1.56
C GLU A 61 -11.18 2.12 0.42
N LEU A 62 -9.98 2.69 0.24
CA LEU A 62 -8.99 2.19 -0.72
C LEU A 62 -8.51 0.79 -0.36
N GLU A 63 -8.23 0.53 0.91
CA GLU A 63 -7.80 -0.79 1.38
C GLU A 63 -8.93 -1.82 1.34
N ALA A 64 -10.17 -1.39 1.54
CA ALA A 64 -11.35 -2.23 1.45
C ALA A 64 -11.80 -2.51 0.00
N GLY A 65 -11.24 -1.78 -0.98
CA GLY A 65 -11.68 -1.88 -2.38
C GLY A 65 -13.03 -1.25 -2.66
N THR A 66 -13.54 -0.40 -1.76
CA THR A 66 -14.82 0.30 -1.91
C THR A 66 -14.67 1.71 -2.49
N ALA A 67 -13.44 2.21 -2.62
CA ALA A 67 -13.15 3.48 -3.27
C ALA A 67 -12.93 3.32 -4.79
N ASN A 68 -13.18 4.40 -5.54
CA ASN A 68 -12.76 4.58 -6.93
C ASN A 68 -11.66 5.66 -7.00
N PRO A 69 -10.38 5.31 -6.74
CA PRO A 69 -9.29 6.29 -6.78
C PRO A 69 -9.00 6.81 -8.18
N THR A 70 -8.60 8.08 -8.26
CA THR A 70 -7.98 8.61 -9.48
C THR A 70 -6.60 7.99 -9.69
N LEU A 71 -6.13 7.99 -10.95
CA LEU A 71 -4.76 7.59 -11.27
C LEU A 71 -3.71 8.40 -10.49
N GLU A 72 -3.97 9.68 -10.22
CA GLU A 72 -3.08 10.52 -9.43
C GLU A 72 -2.95 10.03 -7.99
N THR A 73 -4.07 9.65 -7.36
CA THR A 73 -4.06 9.04 -6.01
C THR A 73 -3.25 7.75 -6.00
N LEU A 74 -3.43 6.89 -7.00
CA LEU A 74 -2.64 5.66 -7.12
C LEU A 74 -1.14 5.94 -7.30
N LYS A 75 -0.79 6.95 -8.11
CA LYS A 75 0.60 7.40 -8.28
C LYS A 75 1.20 7.94 -6.97
N LYS A 76 0.43 8.67 -6.15
CA LYS A 76 0.88 9.16 -4.83
C LYS A 76 1.22 7.99 -3.90
N ILE A 77 0.37 6.97 -3.85
CA ILE A 77 0.58 5.76 -3.05
C ILE A 77 1.84 5.02 -3.49
N GLY A 78 1.99 4.77 -4.79
CA GLY A 78 3.14 4.04 -5.35
C GLY A 78 4.47 4.78 -5.18
N ARG A 79 4.46 6.12 -5.33
CA ARG A 79 5.67 6.97 -5.25
C ARG A 79 6.42 6.80 -3.93
N ALA A 80 5.71 6.59 -2.82
CA ALA A 80 6.33 6.40 -1.52
C ALA A 80 7.35 5.23 -1.52
N PHE A 81 7.11 4.18 -2.33
CA PHE A 81 8.01 3.03 -2.48
C PHE A 81 8.82 3.01 -3.78
N GLY A 82 8.67 4.02 -4.64
CA GLY A 82 9.26 4.01 -5.98
C GLY A 82 8.53 3.08 -6.95
N PHE A 83 7.24 2.79 -6.73
CA PHE A 83 6.42 1.99 -7.63
C PHE A 83 5.61 2.85 -8.60
N GLY A 84 5.43 2.34 -9.82
CA GLY A 84 4.53 2.89 -10.83
C GLY A 84 3.22 2.10 -10.94
N VAL A 85 2.20 2.71 -11.51
CA VAL A 85 0.94 2.04 -11.89
C VAL A 85 1.08 1.54 -13.33
N GLY A 86 0.69 0.29 -13.60
CA GLY A 86 0.82 -0.31 -14.92
C GLY A 86 -0.06 -1.54 -15.11
N PHE A 87 -0.05 -2.07 -16.34
CA PHE A 87 -0.73 -3.29 -16.71
C PHE A 87 0.16 -4.52 -16.43
N THR A 88 -0.46 -5.62 -16.03
CA THR A 88 0.21 -6.91 -15.80
C THR A 88 -0.38 -8.00 -16.71
N PRO A 89 0.34 -9.08 -17.02
CA PRO A 89 -0.19 -10.19 -17.83
C PRO A 89 -1.46 -10.79 -17.22
N ARG A 90 -2.41 -11.17 -18.09
CA ARG A 90 -3.58 -11.96 -17.67
C ARG A 90 -3.13 -13.39 -17.34
N GLY A 91 -3.03 -13.76 -16.07
CA GLY A 91 -2.75 -15.15 -15.64
C GLY A 91 -1.73 -15.36 -14.52
N GLY A 92 -1.40 -14.34 -13.73
CA GLY A 92 -0.69 -14.52 -12.46
C GLY A 92 -1.63 -14.89 -11.32
#